data_AF-A0A8X7UWC0-F1
#
_entry.id   AF-A0A8X7UWC0-F1
#
_cell.length_a   1.000
_cell.length_b   1.000
_cell.length_c   1.000
_cell.angle_alpha   90.00
_cell.angle_beta   90.00
_cell.angle_gamma   90.00
#
_symmetry.space_group_name_H-M   'P 1'
#
loop_
_entity.id
_entity.type
_entity.pdbx_description
1 polymer ?
#
loop_
_entity_poly.entity_id
_entity_poly.type
_entity_poly.pdbx_seq_one_letter_code
_entity_poly.pdbx_strand_id
1 'polypeptide(L)'
;MLTSNSKDKERSLSFLCCWYLGRRRVAMLLLLSLAFVVFVLGSYTINKESSNSPNIHQSIETIEFGINQTPLSRELSSFYTGDSNNDQTTRGSDVDIIHPPPSLPSHHPCDSFSFPPPPPPVLRRPGPRPCPVCYLSPEEALAHMPKHPFESPVLKNLTFIHEESPVKREEGQGGSEFGGYPSLEDRTNSFDIKESMTVHCGFVKGTKPGHQTGFDIDEDILHEMDQFHEVIVASAIFGKYDLIQEPVNISEMARKNIPFYMFVDEETQSYLKNTSSYTEDNKRVGLWRIIVAHNVPYTDARRNGKIPKLLLHRLFPNVKYSIWVDAKLQLVVDPYQILERFLWRTNSSLAISKHYRRFDVFVEAEANKAARKYDNASIDYQVEFYKKEGLTPYTDAKLPITSDVPEGCTIIREHIPITNLFTCVWFNEVDRFTSRDQLSFAVARDKIREKVEWSINMFLDCERRNFVKQVYHRDVLMNMKPPRASSSKVLPEPLPLPRGKSVGGRANTGKKSPGQRGKRRHRKVSAGGRNMR
;
A
#
# COMPACT_ATOMS: atom_id res chain seq x y z
N MET A 1 22.28 9.16 34.39
CA MET A 1 23.33 10.11 33.96
C MET A 1 24.32 9.35 33.08
N LEU A 2 24.62 9.89 31.89
CA LEU A 2 25.67 9.51 30.91
C LEU A 2 25.55 8.07 30.32
N THR A 3 25.61 7.82 29.01
CA THR A 3 26.26 8.55 27.90
C THR A 3 25.43 8.47 26.61
N SER A 4 25.26 9.63 25.97
CA SER A 4 24.74 9.77 24.60
C SER A 4 25.87 9.48 23.61
N ASN A 5 25.66 8.51 22.72
CA ASN A 5 26.61 8.10 21.68
C ASN A 5 26.96 9.27 20.73
N SER A 6 28.24 9.67 20.68
CA SER A 6 28.74 10.70 19.76
C SER A 6 28.93 10.19 18.31
N LYS A 7 28.76 8.88 18.08
CA LYS A 7 29.01 8.21 16.79
C LYS A 7 28.01 8.56 15.67
N ASP A 8 26.81 9.03 15.99
CA ASP A 8 25.80 9.34 14.97
C ASP A 8 25.95 10.74 14.34
N LYS A 9 26.60 11.68 15.05
CA LYS A 9 26.90 13.01 14.49
C LYS A 9 28.06 12.99 13.49
N GLU A 10 29.05 12.12 13.66
CA GLU A 10 30.17 11.97 12.72
C GLU A 10 29.77 11.30 11.40
N ARG A 11 28.77 10.41 11.42
CA ARG A 11 28.21 9.77 10.21
C ARG A 11 27.55 10.75 9.26
N SER A 12 26.83 11.75 9.78
CA SER A 12 26.13 12.76 8.97
C SER A 12 27.11 13.71 8.26
N LEU A 13 28.15 14.17 8.95
CA LEU A 13 29.16 15.08 8.40
C LEU A 13 30.08 14.39 7.38
N SER A 14 30.49 13.14 7.63
CA SER A 14 31.26 12.36 6.65
C SER A 14 30.48 12.06 5.38
N PHE A 15 29.16 11.84 5.47
CA PHE A 15 28.32 11.55 4.30
C PHE A 15 28.16 12.79 3.40
N LEU A 16 27.96 13.98 3.99
CA LEU A 16 27.90 15.24 3.23
C LEU A 16 29.25 15.59 2.59
N CYS A 17 30.37 15.41 3.30
CA CYS A 17 31.71 15.67 2.76
C CYS A 17 32.07 14.69 1.63
N CYS A 18 31.82 13.38 1.80
CA CYS A 18 32.06 12.38 0.75
C CYS A 18 31.15 12.58 -0.47
N TRP A 19 29.91 13.03 -0.28
CA TRP A 19 29.00 13.32 -1.38
C TRP A 19 29.44 14.56 -2.19
N TYR A 20 29.94 15.61 -1.52
CA TYR A 20 30.50 16.79 -2.19
C TYR A 20 31.83 16.51 -2.88
N LEU A 21 32.72 15.73 -2.25
CA LEU A 21 34.01 15.32 -2.82
C LEU A 21 33.83 14.35 -4.00
N GLY A 22 32.85 13.46 -3.95
CA GLY A 22 32.48 12.55 -5.04
C GLY A 22 31.98 13.30 -6.28
N ARG A 23 31.13 14.33 -6.09
CA ARG A 23 30.62 15.15 -7.21
C ARG A 23 31.73 15.91 -7.96
N ARG A 24 32.72 16.45 -7.24
CA ARG A 24 33.86 17.15 -7.87
C ARG A 24 34.76 16.17 -8.64
N ARG A 25 34.99 14.97 -8.12
CA ARG A 25 35.79 13.94 -8.81
C ARG A 25 35.07 13.40 -10.05
N VAL A 26 33.76 13.19 -9.99
CA VAL A 26 32.96 12.78 -11.16
C VAL A 26 32.90 13.88 -12.22
N ALA A 27 32.76 15.15 -11.83
CA ALA A 27 32.80 16.27 -12.78
C ALA A 27 34.18 16.43 -13.45
N MET A 28 35.28 16.23 -12.71
CA MET A 28 36.63 16.22 -13.29
C MET A 28 36.84 15.04 -14.26
N LEU A 29 36.35 13.85 -13.93
CA LEU A 29 36.44 12.68 -14.82
C LEU A 29 35.62 12.88 -16.11
N LEU A 30 34.45 13.52 -16.03
CA LEU A 30 33.65 13.86 -17.21
C LEU A 30 34.31 14.95 -18.07
N LEU A 31 35.00 15.91 -17.46
CA LEU A 31 35.76 16.92 -18.22
C LEU A 31 37.00 16.31 -18.90
N LEU A 32 37.69 15.39 -18.22
CA LEU A 32 38.84 14.66 -18.80
C LEU A 32 38.40 13.71 -19.91
N SER A 33 37.26 13.03 -19.78
CA SER A 33 36.73 12.18 -20.85
C SER A 33 36.26 13.01 -22.04
N LEU A 34 35.63 14.17 -21.83
CA LEU A 34 35.26 15.09 -22.90
C LEU A 34 36.50 15.64 -23.62
N ALA A 35 37.53 16.04 -22.87
CA ALA A 35 38.79 16.51 -23.43
C ALA A 35 39.50 15.41 -24.23
N PHE A 36 39.48 14.16 -23.75
CA PHE A 36 40.03 13.02 -24.47
C PHE A 36 39.25 12.72 -25.76
N VAL A 37 37.92 12.78 -25.73
CA VAL A 37 37.08 12.60 -26.92
C VAL A 37 37.34 13.70 -27.95
N VAL A 38 37.45 14.96 -27.52
CA VAL A 38 37.82 16.09 -28.41
C VAL A 38 39.24 15.92 -28.96
N PHE A 39 40.19 15.44 -28.17
CA PHE A 39 41.55 15.17 -28.61
C PHE A 39 41.60 14.03 -29.65
N VAL A 40 40.85 12.94 -29.45
CA VAL A 40 40.77 11.81 -30.38
C VAL A 40 40.07 12.23 -31.69
N LEU A 41 38.97 12.98 -31.62
CA LEU A 41 38.28 13.51 -32.80
C LEU A 41 39.12 14.56 -33.56
N GLY A 42 39.85 15.42 -32.83
CA GLY A 42 40.82 16.35 -33.40
C GLY A 42 42.00 15.65 -34.08
N SER A 43 42.49 14.57 -33.47
CA SER A 43 43.57 13.75 -34.06
C SER A 43 43.09 12.97 -35.29
N TYR A 44 41.83 12.52 -35.32
CA TYR A 44 41.23 11.86 -36.48
C TYR A 44 40.95 12.80 -37.66
N THR A 45 40.72 14.09 -37.40
CA THR A 45 40.49 15.10 -38.46
C THR A 45 41.80 15.62 -39.05
N ILE A 46 42.91 15.55 -38.32
CA ILE A 46 44.26 15.88 -38.82
C ILE A 46 44.90 14.69 -39.55
N ASN A 47 44.51 13.45 -39.24
CA ASN A 47 45.06 12.24 -39.88
C ASN A 47 44.28 11.78 -41.12
N LYS A 48 43.35 12.61 -41.64
CA LYS A 48 42.52 12.30 -42.82
C LYS A 48 42.96 13.08 -44.08
N GLU A 49 44.26 13.35 -44.20
CA GLU A 49 44.95 13.59 -45.48
C GLU A 49 46.01 12.50 -45.70
N SER A 50 45.58 11.25 -45.78
CA SER A 50 46.25 10.22 -46.59
C SER A 50 45.43 8.94 -46.61
N SER A 51 45.32 8.36 -47.82
CA SER A 51 44.91 6.99 -48.14
C SER A 51 43.43 6.57 -47.98
N ASN A 52 42.76 6.58 -49.15
CA ASN A 52 41.93 5.55 -49.79
C ASN A 52 40.74 4.87 -49.04
N SER A 53 39.55 5.06 -49.65
CA SER A 53 38.26 4.34 -49.50
C SER A 53 38.36 2.85 -49.89
N PRO A 54 37.47 1.92 -49.45
CA PRO A 54 36.12 1.80 -50.04
C PRO A 54 34.93 1.46 -49.08
N ASN A 55 33.79 2.09 -49.39
CA ASN A 55 32.37 1.70 -49.26
C ASN A 55 31.91 0.57 -48.29
N ILE A 56 31.00 0.92 -47.36
CA ILE A 56 29.87 0.07 -46.95
C ILE A 56 28.59 0.94 -46.82
N HIS A 57 27.55 0.54 -47.54
CA HIS A 57 26.18 1.06 -47.48
C HIS A 57 25.52 0.77 -46.12
N GLN A 58 24.81 1.75 -45.56
CA GLN A 58 23.73 1.50 -44.60
C GLN A 58 22.59 2.50 -44.82
N SER A 59 21.54 2.00 -45.47
CA SER A 59 20.22 2.63 -45.56
C SER A 59 19.54 2.55 -44.20
N ILE A 60 19.11 3.71 -43.70
CA ILE A 60 18.24 3.85 -42.52
C ILE A 60 16.81 3.70 -43.04
N GLU A 61 16.18 2.55 -42.79
CA GLU A 61 14.73 2.40 -42.89
C GLU A 61 14.11 2.44 -41.50
N THR A 62 13.10 3.29 -41.41
CA THR A 62 12.33 3.61 -40.22
C THR A 62 11.26 2.53 -40.06
N ILE A 63 11.29 1.75 -38.98
CA ILE A 63 10.27 0.74 -38.71
C ILE A 63 9.16 1.40 -37.88
N GLU A 64 8.05 1.70 -38.55
CA GLU A 64 6.75 2.01 -37.95
C GLU A 64 6.18 0.78 -37.24
N PHE A 65 5.78 0.94 -35.98
CA PHE A 65 4.98 -0.06 -35.26
C PHE A 65 3.51 0.08 -35.65
N GLY A 66 3.08 -0.69 -36.65
CA GLY A 66 1.68 -0.90 -36.99
C GLY A 66 1.00 -1.80 -35.95
N ILE A 67 0.01 -1.27 -35.24
CA ILE A 67 -0.91 -2.05 -34.39
C ILE A 67 -2.03 -2.55 -35.29
N ASN A 68 -1.97 -3.81 -35.72
CA ASN A 68 -3.12 -4.51 -36.28
C ASN A 68 -3.85 -5.24 -35.14
N GLN A 69 -4.94 -4.65 -34.65
CA GLN A 69 -5.93 -5.35 -33.83
C GLN A 69 -7.01 -5.91 -34.75
N THR A 70 -7.04 -7.23 -34.91
CA THR A 70 -8.21 -7.96 -35.41
C THR A 70 -9.14 -8.30 -34.23
N PRO A 71 -10.45 -7.99 -34.29
CA PRO A 71 -11.40 -8.42 -33.26
C PRO A 71 -11.80 -9.88 -33.53
N LEU A 72 -11.43 -10.79 -32.63
CA LEU A 72 -11.94 -12.16 -32.64
C LEU A 72 -13.21 -12.22 -31.78
N SER A 73 -14.34 -11.91 -32.40
CA SER A 73 -15.67 -12.26 -31.90
C SER A 73 -15.85 -13.77 -31.96
N ARG A 74 -15.86 -14.45 -30.81
CA ARG A 74 -16.35 -15.82 -30.68
C ARG A 74 -17.79 -15.75 -30.16
N GLU A 75 -18.73 -15.87 -31.08
CA GLU A 75 -20.09 -16.31 -30.78
C GLU A 75 -20.02 -17.70 -30.12
N LEU A 76 -20.78 -17.90 -29.05
CA LEU A 76 -21.21 -19.24 -28.66
C LEU A 76 -22.72 -19.23 -28.53
N SER A 77 -23.33 -19.74 -29.58
CA SER A 77 -24.76 -19.96 -29.76
C SER A 77 -25.26 -21.01 -28.76
N SER A 78 -26.45 -20.72 -28.24
CA SER A 78 -27.30 -21.60 -27.45
C SER A 78 -27.53 -22.96 -28.10
N PHE A 79 -27.33 -24.04 -27.34
CA PHE A 79 -27.89 -25.36 -27.63
C PHE A 79 -28.39 -26.01 -26.34
N TYR A 80 -29.69 -25.93 -26.09
CA TYR A 80 -30.45 -26.94 -25.35
C TYR A 80 -31.89 -26.97 -25.90
N THR A 81 -32.12 -27.84 -26.88
CA THR A 81 -33.36 -28.63 -27.03
C THR A 81 -33.33 -29.70 -25.93
N GLY A 82 -34.36 -30.13 -25.23
CA GLY A 82 -35.82 -29.99 -25.29
C GLY A 82 -36.41 -31.29 -24.70
N ASP A 83 -37.25 -31.20 -23.66
CA ASP A 83 -38.43 -32.05 -23.33
C ASP A 83 -38.87 -31.76 -21.88
N SER A 84 -40.01 -31.10 -21.63
CA SER A 84 -41.41 -31.59 -21.66
C SER A 84 -41.74 -32.55 -20.52
N ASN A 85 -42.40 -32.07 -19.45
CA ASN A 85 -43.80 -32.44 -19.16
C ASN A 85 -44.43 -31.65 -17.99
N ASN A 86 -45.71 -31.39 -18.19
CA ASN A 86 -46.68 -30.70 -17.33
C ASN A 86 -46.82 -31.29 -15.91
N ASP A 87 -47.11 -30.43 -14.92
CA ASP A 87 -48.43 -30.52 -14.28
C ASP A 87 -48.90 -29.21 -13.65
N GLN A 88 -50.18 -28.91 -13.86
CA GLN A 88 -50.89 -27.75 -13.32
C GLN A 88 -51.38 -28.05 -11.91
N THR A 89 -51.23 -27.10 -10.98
CA THR A 89 -52.20 -26.91 -9.88
C THR A 89 -52.26 -25.45 -9.45
N THR A 90 -53.45 -24.88 -9.57
CA THR A 90 -53.88 -23.53 -9.14
C THR A 90 -54.24 -23.46 -7.66
N ARG A 91 -53.85 -22.35 -7.00
CA ARG A 91 -54.45 -21.63 -5.82
C ARG A 91 -53.28 -20.98 -5.06
N GLY A 92 -53.27 -19.72 -4.63
CA GLY A 92 -54.19 -18.61 -4.57
C GLY A 92 -53.39 -17.40 -4.01
N SER A 93 -53.96 -16.21 -4.17
CA SER A 93 -53.45 -14.88 -3.81
C SER A 93 -52.62 -14.75 -2.52
N ASP A 94 -51.47 -14.08 -2.62
CA ASP A 94 -51.19 -12.84 -1.87
C ASP A 94 -50.13 -12.01 -2.63
N VAL A 95 -50.49 -10.78 -2.95
CA VAL A 95 -49.65 -9.82 -3.70
C VAL A 95 -48.84 -9.04 -2.67
N ASP A 96 -47.64 -9.53 -2.35
CA ASP A 96 -46.59 -8.67 -1.83
C ASP A 96 -45.83 -8.08 -3.02
N ILE A 97 -45.99 -6.77 -3.23
CA ILE A 97 -45.15 -6.00 -4.16
C ILE A 97 -43.77 -5.90 -3.55
N ILE A 98 -42.99 -6.98 -3.68
CA ILE A 98 -41.55 -6.93 -3.52
C ILE A 98 -41.05 -6.26 -4.79
N HIS A 99 -40.69 -4.97 -4.69
CA HIS A 99 -39.89 -4.35 -5.74
C HIS A 99 -38.66 -5.22 -5.95
N PRO A 100 -38.46 -5.82 -7.14
CA PRO A 100 -37.21 -6.51 -7.42
C PRO A 100 -36.07 -5.51 -7.21
N PRO A 101 -34.94 -5.93 -6.61
CA PRO A 101 -33.77 -5.06 -6.54
C PRO A 101 -33.47 -4.56 -7.96
N PRO A 102 -33.07 -3.29 -8.13
CA PRO A 102 -32.81 -2.74 -9.44
C PRO A 102 -31.89 -3.69 -10.20
N SER A 103 -32.38 -4.22 -11.31
CA SER A 103 -31.62 -5.11 -12.18
C SER A 103 -30.35 -4.37 -12.58
N LEU A 104 -29.19 -4.95 -12.28
CA LEU A 104 -27.91 -4.40 -12.72
C LEU A 104 -27.98 -4.14 -14.24
N PRO A 105 -27.56 -2.96 -14.71
CA PRO A 105 -27.61 -2.64 -16.13
C PRO A 105 -26.85 -3.68 -16.95
N SER A 106 -27.33 -3.98 -18.16
CA SER A 106 -26.71 -4.99 -19.05
C SER A 106 -25.28 -4.65 -19.47
N HIS A 107 -24.86 -3.39 -19.30
CA HIS A 107 -23.51 -2.91 -19.53
C HIS A 107 -22.98 -2.25 -18.26
N HIS A 108 -21.75 -2.59 -17.90
CA HIS A 108 -21.10 -2.03 -16.73
C HIS A 108 -20.70 -0.57 -17.04
N PRO A 109 -20.98 0.43 -16.18
CA PRO A 109 -20.73 1.85 -16.49
C PRO A 109 -19.28 2.20 -16.88
N CYS A 110 -18.32 1.39 -16.44
CA CYS A 110 -16.91 1.51 -16.79
C CYS A 110 -16.48 0.78 -18.08
N ASP A 111 -17.37 0.11 -18.81
CA ASP A 111 -17.02 -0.65 -20.04
C ASP A 111 -16.49 0.27 -21.15
N SER A 112 -16.99 1.51 -21.21
CA SER A 112 -16.52 2.53 -22.17
C SER A 112 -15.29 3.31 -21.69
N PHE A 113 -14.72 2.97 -20.53
CA PHE A 113 -13.57 3.69 -20.00
C PHE A 113 -12.28 3.32 -20.76
N SER A 114 -11.65 4.33 -21.35
CA SER A 114 -10.32 4.21 -21.95
C SER A 114 -9.32 5.12 -21.24
N PHE A 115 -8.07 4.68 -21.10
CA PHE A 115 -7.00 5.55 -20.60
C PHE A 115 -6.87 6.80 -21.47
N PRO A 116 -6.80 8.01 -20.88
CA PRO A 116 -6.52 9.19 -21.66
C PRO A 116 -5.12 9.12 -22.26
N PRO A 117 -4.88 9.76 -23.42
CA PRO A 117 -3.58 9.77 -24.05
C PRO A 117 -2.51 10.38 -23.12
N PRO A 118 -1.25 9.89 -23.18
CA PRO A 118 -0.19 10.38 -22.32
C PRO A 118 0.04 11.89 -22.54
N PRO A 119 0.36 12.66 -21.48
CA PRO A 119 0.58 14.09 -21.61
C PRO A 119 1.79 14.40 -22.50
N PRO A 120 1.81 15.57 -23.18
CA PRO A 120 2.91 15.99 -24.04
C PRO A 120 4.26 15.94 -23.30
N PRO A 121 5.38 15.60 -24.00
CA PRO A 121 6.70 15.42 -23.39
C PRO A 121 7.16 16.59 -22.50
N VAL A 122 6.74 17.81 -22.83
CA VAL A 122 7.12 19.07 -22.17
C VAL A 122 6.48 19.28 -20.78
N LEU A 123 5.42 18.54 -20.45
CA LEU A 123 4.69 18.65 -19.18
C LEU A 123 5.00 17.47 -18.22
N ARG A 124 6.06 16.71 -18.50
CA ARG A 124 6.48 15.57 -17.66
C ARG A 124 7.02 16.08 -16.33
N ARG A 125 6.16 16.09 -15.30
CA ARG A 125 6.59 16.19 -13.90
C ARG A 125 7.43 14.94 -13.55
N PRO A 126 8.58 15.08 -12.88
CA PRO A 126 9.36 13.93 -12.42
C PRO A 126 8.60 13.10 -11.39
N GLY A 127 8.64 11.77 -11.53
CA GLY A 127 8.16 10.80 -10.52
C GLY A 127 6.91 10.01 -10.92
N PRO A 128 6.65 8.86 -10.26
CA PRO A 128 5.46 8.05 -10.50
C PRO A 128 4.17 8.81 -10.16
N ARG A 129 3.17 8.77 -11.05
CA ARG A 129 1.89 9.49 -10.88
C ARG A 129 0.70 8.53 -10.83
N PRO A 130 -0.40 8.91 -10.15
CA PRO A 130 -1.65 8.18 -10.30
C PRO A 130 -2.13 8.25 -11.75
N CYS A 131 -2.70 7.16 -12.24
CA CYS A 131 -3.47 7.16 -13.49
C CYS A 131 -4.98 7.20 -13.18
N PRO A 132 -5.81 7.66 -14.12
CA PRO A 132 -7.26 7.62 -13.95
C PRO A 132 -7.75 6.18 -13.78
N VAL A 133 -8.72 6.01 -12.88
CA VAL A 133 -9.40 4.74 -12.61
C VAL A 133 -10.89 5.01 -12.65
N CYS A 134 -11.65 4.16 -13.34
CA CYS A 134 -13.11 4.22 -13.33
C CYS A 134 -13.65 3.43 -12.13
N TYR A 135 -14.22 4.16 -11.18
CA TYR A 135 -14.98 3.60 -10.07
C TYR A 135 -16.47 3.87 -10.28
N LEU A 136 -17.31 2.94 -9.84
CA LEU A 136 -18.74 3.19 -9.64
C LEU A 136 -18.96 4.06 -8.40
N SER A 137 -20.19 4.55 -8.17
CA SER A 137 -20.54 5.12 -6.86
C SER A 137 -20.39 4.05 -5.76
N PRO A 138 -20.21 4.42 -4.47
CA PRO A 138 -20.14 3.43 -3.40
C PRO A 138 -21.36 2.49 -3.33
N GLU A 139 -22.57 3.00 -3.61
CA GLU A 139 -23.82 2.23 -3.62
C GLU A 139 -23.89 1.27 -4.80
N GLU A 140 -23.54 1.75 -5.99
CA GLU A 140 -23.43 0.91 -7.19
C GLU A 140 -22.36 -0.16 -7.01
N ALA A 141 -21.18 0.21 -6.48
CA ALA A 141 -20.10 -0.72 -6.21
C ALA A 141 -20.56 -1.84 -5.26
N LEU A 142 -21.24 -1.51 -4.16
CA LEU A 142 -21.80 -2.50 -3.25
C LEU A 142 -22.82 -3.41 -3.94
N ALA A 143 -23.68 -2.87 -4.82
CA ALA A 143 -24.66 -3.67 -5.57
C ALA A 143 -24.00 -4.72 -6.49
N HIS A 144 -22.74 -4.51 -6.87
CA HIS A 144 -21.93 -5.45 -7.65
C HIS A 144 -21.23 -6.53 -6.80
N MET A 145 -21.40 -6.54 -5.48
CA MET A 145 -20.78 -7.55 -4.63
C MET A 145 -21.26 -8.97 -5.00
N PRO A 146 -20.35 -9.94 -5.21
CA PRO A 146 -20.70 -11.33 -5.48
C PRO A 146 -21.52 -11.95 -4.34
N LYS A 147 -22.67 -12.54 -4.72
CA LYS A 147 -23.58 -13.24 -3.79
C LYS A 147 -22.93 -14.46 -3.14
N HIS A 148 -22.07 -15.15 -3.88
CA HIS A 148 -21.33 -16.31 -3.41
C HIS A 148 -19.83 -16.03 -3.47
N PRO A 149 -19.03 -16.60 -2.53
CA PRO A 149 -17.58 -16.52 -2.61
C PRO A 149 -17.04 -17.15 -3.89
N PHE A 150 -15.84 -16.75 -4.29
CA PHE A 150 -15.17 -17.44 -5.40
C PHE A 150 -14.90 -18.90 -5.04
N GLU A 151 -15.07 -19.78 -6.03
CA GLU A 151 -14.72 -21.18 -5.85
C GLU A 151 -13.19 -21.31 -5.78
N SER A 152 -12.71 -21.91 -4.68
CA SER A 152 -11.30 -22.23 -4.55
C SER A 152 -10.95 -23.42 -5.45
N PRO A 153 -9.98 -23.27 -6.37
CA PRO A 153 -9.57 -24.33 -7.29
C PRO A 153 -8.81 -25.40 -6.53
N VAL A 154 -9.24 -26.65 -6.70
CA VAL A 154 -8.72 -27.86 -6.04
C VAL A 154 -8.90 -27.83 -4.51
N LEU A 155 -8.26 -26.90 -3.80
CA LEU A 155 -8.28 -26.82 -2.34
C LEU A 155 -9.64 -26.36 -1.82
N LYS A 156 -10.28 -27.17 -0.98
CA LYS A 156 -11.58 -26.90 -0.35
C LYS A 156 -11.47 -26.70 1.16
N ASN A 157 -10.62 -27.48 1.83
CA ASN A 157 -10.44 -27.40 3.28
C ASN A 157 -8.98 -27.08 3.62
N LEU A 158 -8.76 -25.97 4.31
CA LEU A 158 -7.43 -25.57 4.78
C LEU A 158 -7.46 -25.48 6.30
N THR A 159 -6.62 -26.29 6.94
CA THR A 159 -6.39 -26.28 8.37
C THR A 159 -4.93 -25.94 8.67
N PHE A 160 -4.62 -25.71 9.93
CA PHE A 160 -3.31 -25.21 10.34
C PHE A 160 -2.69 -26.09 11.42
N ILE A 161 -1.37 -26.22 11.36
CA ILE A 161 -0.60 -27.00 12.33
C ILE A 161 -0.61 -26.29 13.68
N HIS A 162 -0.84 -27.08 14.73
CA HIS A 162 -0.75 -26.68 16.13
C HIS A 162 0.28 -27.57 16.86
N GLU A 163 1.26 -26.94 17.50
CA GLU A 163 2.37 -27.59 18.20
C GLU A 163 2.77 -26.73 19.42
N GLU A 164 2.50 -27.22 20.63
CA GLU A 164 2.79 -26.50 21.89
C GLU A 164 4.30 -26.30 22.13
N SER A 165 5.11 -27.25 21.66
CA SER A 165 6.55 -27.28 21.89
C SER A 165 7.30 -27.52 20.58
N PRO A 166 7.33 -26.52 19.66
CA PRO A 166 8.01 -26.65 18.39
C PRO A 166 9.52 -26.72 18.63
N VAL A 167 10.12 -27.84 18.21
CA VAL A 167 11.56 -28.08 18.38
C VAL A 167 12.28 -27.77 17.09
N LYS A 168 13.28 -26.89 17.16
CA LYS A 168 14.24 -26.72 16.07
C LYS A 168 15.12 -27.98 16.02
N ARG A 169 14.88 -28.86 15.05
CA ARG A 169 15.51 -30.19 14.98
C ARG A 169 16.94 -30.12 14.45
N GLU A 170 17.24 -29.17 13.57
CA GLU A 170 18.54 -29.05 12.91
C GLU A 170 19.08 -27.61 12.83
N GLU A 171 20.40 -27.46 12.90
CA GLU A 171 21.07 -26.20 12.54
C GLU A 171 20.92 -25.93 11.05
N GLY A 172 20.19 -24.87 10.68
CA GLY A 172 19.87 -24.54 9.29
C GLY A 172 18.40 -24.78 8.90
N GLN A 173 17.60 -25.43 9.76
CA GLN A 173 16.14 -25.37 9.64
C GLN A 173 15.70 -23.91 9.80
N GLY A 174 15.29 -23.31 8.69
CA GLY A 174 14.78 -21.94 8.68
C GLY A 174 13.36 -21.85 9.22
N GLY A 175 12.94 -20.62 9.51
CA GLY A 175 11.68 -20.31 10.18
C GLY A 175 11.92 -19.90 11.63
N SER A 176 10.84 -19.73 12.37
CA SER A 176 10.86 -19.35 13.78
C SER A 176 10.00 -20.24 14.66
N GLU A 177 10.11 -20.06 15.97
CA GLU A 177 9.25 -20.69 16.96
C GLU A 177 7.77 -20.36 16.71
N PHE A 178 7.47 -19.12 16.31
CA PHE A 178 6.12 -18.68 15.94
C PHE A 178 5.55 -19.44 14.74
N GLY A 179 6.42 -19.76 13.76
CA GLY A 179 6.07 -20.56 12.58
C GLY A 179 6.14 -22.08 12.78
N GLY A 180 6.74 -22.55 13.88
CA GLY A 180 6.94 -23.96 14.17
C GLY A 180 8.12 -24.62 13.45
N TYR A 181 9.11 -23.85 13.01
CA TYR A 181 10.31 -24.36 12.33
C TYR A 181 10.05 -25.39 11.19
N PRO A 182 9.18 -25.07 10.20
CA PRO A 182 8.86 -26.01 9.14
C PRO A 182 10.12 -26.52 8.43
N SER A 183 10.19 -27.82 8.15
CA SER A 183 11.27 -28.40 7.35
C SER A 183 11.17 -27.98 5.87
N LEU A 184 12.18 -28.32 5.07
CA LEU A 184 12.10 -28.17 3.61
C LEU A 184 11.09 -29.16 2.99
N GLU A 185 10.87 -30.29 3.62
CA GLU A 185 9.84 -31.25 3.23
C GLU A 185 8.44 -30.68 3.49
N ASP A 186 8.19 -30.13 4.68
CA ASP A 186 6.92 -29.45 5.00
C ASP A 186 6.64 -28.30 4.05
N ARG A 187 7.68 -27.52 3.71
CA ARG A 187 7.61 -26.48 2.70
C ARG A 187 7.21 -27.05 1.34
N THR A 188 7.86 -28.12 0.89
CA THR A 188 7.55 -28.75 -0.41
C THR A 188 6.11 -29.27 -0.45
N ASN A 189 5.69 -29.93 0.63
CA ASN A 189 4.33 -30.45 0.80
C ASN A 189 3.27 -29.33 0.81
N SER A 190 3.61 -28.14 1.34
CA SER A 190 2.69 -26.98 1.31
C SER A 190 2.41 -26.44 -0.09
N PHE A 191 3.23 -26.78 -1.09
CA PHE A 191 3.00 -26.45 -2.50
C PHE A 191 2.34 -27.60 -3.27
N ASP A 192 2.17 -28.79 -2.69
CA ASP A 192 1.46 -29.90 -3.32
C ASP A 192 -0.04 -29.80 -3.05
N ILE A 193 -0.73 -29.02 -3.88
CA ILE A 193 -2.12 -28.59 -3.62
C ILE A 193 -3.09 -29.78 -3.70
N LYS A 194 -3.77 -30.04 -2.58
CA LYS A 194 -4.77 -31.11 -2.41
C LYS A 194 -6.11 -30.51 -2.02
N GLU A 195 -7.17 -31.31 -2.10
CA GLU A 195 -8.52 -30.89 -1.70
C GLU A 195 -8.60 -30.49 -0.21
N SER A 196 -7.87 -31.21 0.64
CA SER A 196 -7.72 -30.89 2.06
C SER A 196 -6.25 -30.81 2.43
N MET A 197 -5.84 -29.76 3.13
CA MET A 197 -4.46 -29.53 3.55
C MET A 197 -4.37 -29.04 4.99
N THR A 198 -3.29 -29.43 5.67
CA THR A 198 -2.88 -28.89 6.97
C THR A 198 -1.47 -28.32 6.80
N VAL A 199 -1.28 -27.03 7.07
CA VAL A 199 0.00 -26.35 6.80
C VAL A 199 0.48 -25.50 7.98
N HIS A 200 1.79 -25.27 8.07
CA HIS A 200 2.34 -24.22 8.92
C HIS A 200 1.89 -22.85 8.39
N CYS A 201 1.43 -21.96 9.27
CA CYS A 201 0.98 -20.62 8.87
C CYS A 201 1.00 -19.63 10.05
N GLY A 202 2.11 -19.63 10.81
CA GLY A 202 2.21 -18.92 12.08
C GLY A 202 1.23 -19.45 13.14
N PHE A 203 1.30 -18.88 14.35
CA PHE A 203 0.40 -19.22 15.46
C PHE A 203 0.34 -20.72 15.74
N VAL A 204 1.51 -21.38 15.77
CA VAL A 204 1.55 -22.84 16.02
C VAL A 204 1.27 -23.18 17.48
N LYS A 205 1.59 -22.27 18.40
CA LYS A 205 1.25 -22.39 19.82
C LYS A 205 -0.10 -21.75 20.12
N GLY A 206 -0.66 -22.12 21.26
CA GLY A 206 -1.85 -21.51 21.82
C GLY A 206 -3.12 -21.97 21.10
N THR A 207 -4.24 -21.90 21.82
CA THR A 207 -5.50 -22.48 21.36
C THR A 207 -6.11 -21.75 20.16
N LYS A 208 -5.80 -20.46 20.00
CA LYS A 208 -6.27 -19.63 18.88
C LYS A 208 -5.27 -18.51 18.56
N PRO A 209 -5.16 -18.06 17.29
CA PRO A 209 -4.36 -16.90 16.93
C PRO A 209 -4.68 -15.69 17.81
N GLY A 210 -3.64 -15.02 18.33
CA GLY A 210 -3.82 -13.91 19.25
C GLY A 210 -3.92 -14.29 20.74
N HIS A 211 -3.98 -15.58 21.10
CA HIS A 211 -4.05 -16.03 22.49
C HIS A 211 -2.92 -17.01 22.82
N GLN A 212 -1.91 -16.54 23.57
CA GLN A 212 -0.75 -17.33 24.00
C GLN A 212 0.06 -17.95 22.84
N THR A 213 0.22 -17.17 21.77
CA THR A 213 0.82 -17.61 20.51
C THR A 213 2.19 -16.98 20.22
N GLY A 214 2.63 -16.04 21.06
CA GLY A 214 3.80 -15.19 20.77
C GLY A 214 3.49 -14.06 19.80
N PHE A 215 2.22 -13.67 19.71
CA PHE A 215 1.70 -12.45 19.12
C PHE A 215 0.32 -12.26 19.75
N ASP A 216 0.33 -11.88 21.02
CA ASP A 216 -0.87 -11.94 21.87
C ASP A 216 -1.66 -10.64 21.76
N ILE A 217 -2.98 -10.75 21.76
CA ILE A 217 -3.90 -9.63 21.60
C ILE A 217 -4.75 -9.52 22.85
N ASP A 218 -5.10 -8.30 23.24
CA ASP A 218 -5.99 -8.06 24.37
C ASP A 218 -7.30 -8.86 24.27
N GLU A 219 -7.69 -9.53 25.36
CA GLU A 219 -8.92 -10.34 25.41
C GLU A 219 -10.19 -9.56 25.05
N ASP A 220 -10.22 -8.24 25.30
CA ASP A 220 -11.39 -7.40 25.09
C ASP A 220 -11.79 -7.27 23.61
N ILE A 221 -10.86 -7.48 22.67
CA ILE A 221 -11.12 -7.39 21.23
C ILE A 221 -11.20 -8.75 20.54
N LEU A 222 -10.74 -9.83 21.16
CA LEU A 222 -10.72 -11.17 20.51
C LEU A 222 -12.11 -11.60 20.04
N HIS A 223 -13.16 -11.36 20.84
CA HIS A 223 -14.53 -11.66 20.42
C HIS A 223 -14.97 -10.84 19.20
N GLU A 224 -14.60 -9.57 19.13
CA GLU A 224 -14.87 -8.72 17.95
C GLU A 224 -14.14 -9.29 16.72
N MET A 225 -12.86 -9.68 16.85
CA MET A 225 -12.09 -10.26 15.73
C MET A 225 -12.63 -11.60 15.24
N ASP A 226 -13.25 -12.39 16.13
CA ASP A 226 -13.88 -13.66 15.82
C ASP A 226 -15.27 -13.49 15.15
N GLN A 227 -15.87 -12.30 15.17
CA GLN A 227 -17.16 -12.06 14.51
C GLN A 227 -17.06 -12.05 12.99
N PHE A 228 -18.18 -12.39 12.34
CA PHE A 228 -18.30 -12.30 10.90
C PHE A 228 -18.23 -10.84 10.44
N HIS A 229 -17.35 -10.57 9.48
CA HIS A 229 -17.32 -9.30 8.77
C HIS A 229 -17.25 -9.54 7.28
N GLU A 230 -18.11 -8.84 6.54
CA GLU A 230 -18.10 -8.94 5.09
C GLU A 230 -16.83 -8.30 4.51
N VAL A 231 -16.45 -7.12 5.00
CA VAL A 231 -15.23 -6.42 4.59
C VAL A 231 -14.53 -5.87 5.83
N ILE A 232 -13.20 -5.98 5.88
CA ILE A 232 -12.36 -5.23 6.83
C ILE A 232 -11.28 -4.44 6.11
N VAL A 233 -10.82 -3.36 6.72
CA VAL A 233 -9.59 -2.66 6.31
C VAL A 233 -8.58 -2.79 7.45
N ALA A 234 -7.35 -3.20 7.13
CA ALA A 234 -6.32 -3.41 8.13
C ALA A 234 -5.00 -2.71 7.77
N SER A 235 -4.28 -2.27 8.80
CA SER A 235 -2.96 -1.66 8.73
C SER A 235 -2.16 -2.04 9.98
N ALA A 236 -0.85 -1.76 9.99
CA ALA A 236 -0.06 -1.90 11.21
C ALA A 236 1.13 -0.93 11.32
N ILE A 237 1.49 -0.58 12.55
CA ILE A 237 2.70 0.18 12.89
C ILE A 237 3.42 -0.52 14.04
N PHE A 238 4.63 -1.01 13.76
CA PHE A 238 5.53 -1.59 14.76
C PHE A 238 6.79 -0.73 14.88
N GLY A 239 7.35 -0.62 16.07
CA GLY A 239 8.56 0.16 16.37
C GLY A 239 8.41 1.65 16.10
N LYS A 240 7.18 2.19 16.21
CA LYS A 240 6.89 3.62 16.05
C LYS A 240 7.41 4.21 14.73
N TYR A 241 7.43 3.37 13.69
CA TYR A 241 8.11 3.63 12.42
C TYR A 241 7.38 4.67 11.57
N ASP A 242 6.05 4.68 11.63
CA ASP A 242 5.18 5.53 10.84
C ASP A 242 4.19 6.34 11.72
N LEU A 243 3.51 7.28 11.08
CA LEU A 243 2.38 8.02 11.66
C LEU A 243 1.08 7.43 11.11
N ILE A 244 0.07 7.27 11.97
CA ILE A 244 -1.27 6.85 11.55
C ILE A 244 -1.82 7.85 10.53
N GLN A 245 -2.27 7.33 9.38
CA GLN A 245 -2.94 8.11 8.35
C GLN A 245 -4.45 7.85 8.41
N GLU A 246 -5.23 8.89 8.62
CA GLU A 246 -6.69 8.79 8.67
C GLU A 246 -7.26 8.54 7.27
N PRO A 247 -8.08 7.50 7.05
CA PRO A 247 -8.76 7.30 5.77
C PRO A 247 -9.69 8.47 5.46
N VAL A 248 -9.73 8.88 4.19
CA VAL A 248 -10.59 9.98 3.72
C VAL A 248 -11.47 9.52 2.58
N ASN A 249 -12.56 10.26 2.33
CA ASN A 249 -13.57 9.94 1.32
C ASN A 249 -14.25 8.58 1.52
N ILE A 250 -14.41 8.17 2.78
CA ILE A 250 -15.15 6.96 3.14
C ILE A 250 -16.64 7.32 3.27
N SER A 251 -17.50 6.64 2.51
CA SER A 251 -18.97 6.82 2.53
C SER A 251 -19.55 6.50 3.91
N GLU A 252 -20.73 7.05 4.22
CA GLU A 252 -21.42 6.78 5.49
C GLU A 252 -21.74 5.29 5.66
N MET A 253 -22.13 4.63 4.57
CA MET A 253 -22.38 3.19 4.54
C MET A 253 -21.11 2.37 4.84
N ALA A 254 -19.98 2.69 4.21
CA ALA A 254 -18.71 2.03 4.51
C ALA A 254 -18.25 2.30 5.96
N ARG A 255 -18.38 3.53 6.47
CA ARG A 255 -18.06 3.87 7.87
C ARG A 255 -18.89 3.08 8.87
N LYS A 256 -20.13 2.75 8.54
CA LYS A 256 -21.04 1.99 9.40
C LYS A 256 -20.76 0.48 9.35
N ASN A 257 -20.43 -0.06 8.18
CA ASN A 257 -20.41 -1.51 7.95
C ASN A 257 -19.01 -2.11 7.90
N ILE A 258 -17.97 -1.31 7.67
CA ILE A 258 -16.59 -1.78 7.49
C ILE A 258 -15.75 -1.34 8.70
N PRO A 259 -15.30 -2.26 9.56
CA PRO A 259 -14.34 -1.93 10.59
C PRO A 259 -12.93 -1.71 10.00
N PHE A 260 -12.24 -0.74 10.59
CA PHE A 260 -10.87 -0.37 10.25
C PHE A 260 -9.98 -0.73 11.45
N TYR A 261 -9.02 -1.64 11.25
CA TYR A 261 -8.14 -2.15 12.30
C TYR A 261 -6.70 -1.70 12.10
N MET A 262 -6.06 -1.25 13.18
CA MET A 262 -4.64 -0.87 13.19
C MET A 262 -3.90 -1.66 14.26
N PHE A 263 -3.04 -2.58 13.83
CA PHE A 263 -2.18 -3.34 14.74
C PHE A 263 -0.98 -2.50 15.16
N VAL A 264 -0.68 -2.46 16.46
CA VAL A 264 0.47 -1.74 17.02
C VAL A 264 1.17 -2.57 18.08
N ASP A 265 2.47 -2.37 18.27
CA ASP A 265 3.16 -2.86 19.47
C ASP A 265 2.99 -1.91 20.66
N GLU A 266 3.41 -2.39 21.83
CA GLU A 266 3.35 -1.64 23.10
C GLU A 266 4.12 -0.31 23.03
N GLU A 267 5.25 -0.27 22.31
CA GLU A 267 6.03 0.97 22.10
C GLU A 267 5.19 1.99 21.31
N THR A 268 4.59 1.56 20.21
CA THR A 268 3.77 2.44 19.37
C THR A 268 2.49 2.84 20.10
N GLN A 269 1.83 1.93 20.83
CA GLN A 269 0.67 2.26 21.66
C GLN A 269 1.02 3.34 22.69
N SER A 270 2.13 3.18 23.42
CA SER A 270 2.60 4.16 24.41
C SER A 270 2.82 5.54 23.78
N TYR A 271 3.28 5.59 22.54
CA TYR A 271 3.36 6.85 21.80
C TYR A 271 1.98 7.43 21.46
N LEU A 272 1.05 6.60 20.97
CA LEU A 272 -0.29 7.05 20.58
C LEU A 272 -1.05 7.65 21.77
N LYS A 273 -0.96 7.04 22.95
CA LYS A 273 -1.58 7.55 24.19
C LYS A 273 -1.16 8.98 24.56
N ASN A 274 0.03 9.40 24.14
CA ASN A 274 0.53 10.76 24.35
C ASN A 274 0.03 11.77 23.30
N THR A 275 -0.79 11.33 22.35
CA THR A 275 -1.28 12.15 21.24
C THR A 275 -2.76 12.46 21.45
N SER A 276 -3.16 13.71 21.22
CA SER A 276 -4.55 14.19 21.38
C SER A 276 -5.59 13.48 20.51
N SER A 277 -5.17 12.71 19.50
CA SER A 277 -6.04 12.02 18.57
C SER A 277 -6.46 10.63 19.04
N TYR A 278 -5.80 10.09 20.08
CA TYR A 278 -6.10 8.78 20.63
C TYR A 278 -7.18 8.89 21.71
N THR A 279 -8.21 8.05 21.60
CA THR A 279 -9.32 7.99 22.56
C THR A 279 -9.18 6.68 23.34
N GLU A 280 -8.89 6.78 24.65
CA GLU A 280 -8.71 5.61 25.53
C GLU A 280 -9.99 4.78 25.65
N ASP A 281 -11.15 5.43 25.86
CA ASP A 281 -12.43 4.78 26.15
C ASP A 281 -12.86 3.76 25.09
N ASN A 282 -12.48 3.99 23.83
CA ASN A 282 -12.81 3.13 22.70
C ASN A 282 -11.59 2.63 21.93
N LYS A 283 -10.37 2.79 22.49
CA LYS A 283 -9.05 2.51 21.87
C LYS A 283 -9.03 2.84 20.36
N ARG A 284 -9.44 4.05 19.96
CA ARG A 284 -9.50 4.47 18.54
C ARG A 284 -8.64 5.69 18.25
N VAL A 285 -8.20 5.78 16.99
CA VAL A 285 -7.66 6.99 16.35
C VAL A 285 -8.44 7.20 15.06
N GLY A 286 -9.38 8.15 15.10
CA GLY A 286 -10.34 8.34 13.99
C GLY A 286 -11.11 7.06 13.69
N LEU A 287 -11.09 6.60 12.43
CA LEU A 287 -11.74 5.35 12.02
C LEU A 287 -11.03 4.10 12.54
N TRP A 288 -9.72 4.18 12.83
CA TRP A 288 -8.92 3.02 13.23
C TRP A 288 -9.23 2.57 14.66
N ARG A 289 -9.71 1.33 14.81
CA ARG A 289 -9.70 0.57 16.06
C ARG A 289 -8.29 0.02 16.29
N ILE A 290 -7.66 0.43 17.39
CA ILE A 290 -6.29 0.04 17.72
C ILE A 290 -6.29 -1.34 18.36
N ILE A 291 -5.47 -2.23 17.81
CA ILE A 291 -5.23 -3.59 18.32
C ILE A 291 -3.78 -3.65 18.79
N VAL A 292 -3.57 -3.93 20.07
CA VAL A 292 -2.22 -4.02 20.64
C VAL A 292 -1.75 -5.46 20.53
N ALA A 293 -0.57 -5.65 19.97
CA ALA A 293 0.12 -6.93 19.89
C ALA A 293 1.23 -6.97 20.94
N HIS A 294 1.13 -7.94 21.83
CA HIS A 294 2.05 -8.25 22.90
C HIS A 294 2.92 -9.45 22.53
N ASN A 295 4.04 -9.62 23.24
CA ASN A 295 4.94 -10.78 23.09
C ASN A 295 5.35 -11.07 21.65
N VAL A 296 5.51 -10.03 20.82
CA VAL A 296 5.77 -10.17 19.38
C VAL A 296 7.00 -11.04 19.11
N PRO A 297 6.97 -11.91 18.08
CA PRO A 297 7.89 -13.04 18.01
C PRO A 297 9.25 -12.70 17.40
N TYR A 298 9.37 -11.54 16.76
CA TYR A 298 10.59 -11.12 16.07
C TYR A 298 11.17 -9.85 16.67
N THR A 299 12.50 -9.76 16.68
CA THR A 299 13.22 -8.53 17.00
C THR A 299 13.11 -7.48 15.88
N ASP A 300 12.92 -7.91 14.63
CA ASP A 300 12.68 -7.01 13.49
C ASP A 300 11.21 -6.59 13.44
N ALA A 301 10.93 -5.34 13.81
CA ALA A 301 9.60 -4.73 13.73
C ALA A 301 8.97 -4.83 12.32
N ARG A 302 9.77 -4.82 11.24
CA ARG A 302 9.24 -5.00 9.89
C ARG A 302 8.73 -6.40 9.65
N ARG A 303 9.36 -7.41 10.27
CA ARG A 303 8.93 -8.81 10.23
C ARG A 303 7.65 -9.01 11.06
N ASN A 304 7.56 -8.40 12.25
CA ASN A 304 6.31 -8.37 13.03
C ASN A 304 5.15 -7.76 12.22
N GLY A 305 5.39 -6.67 11.50
CA GLY A 305 4.40 -6.08 10.59
C GLY A 305 3.95 -6.98 9.43
N LYS A 306 4.65 -8.09 9.15
CA LYS A 306 4.21 -9.08 8.14
C LYS A 306 3.12 -10.01 8.67
N ILE A 307 3.00 -10.17 9.99
CA ILE A 307 1.98 -11.02 10.63
C ILE A 307 0.57 -10.49 10.29
N PRO A 308 0.16 -9.27 10.70
CA PRO A 308 -1.16 -8.76 10.34
C PRO A 308 -1.27 -8.38 8.86
N LYS A 309 -0.17 -8.37 8.09
CA LYS A 309 -0.22 -8.14 6.64
C LYS A 309 -0.64 -9.39 5.86
N LEU A 310 -0.01 -10.52 6.15
CA LEU A 310 -0.16 -11.76 5.37
C LEU A 310 -1.17 -12.69 6.04
N LEU A 311 -1.25 -12.68 7.38
CA LEU A 311 -2.03 -13.63 8.18
C LEU A 311 -3.36 -13.06 8.70
N LEU A 312 -3.96 -12.06 8.05
CA LEU A 312 -5.30 -11.58 8.46
C LEU A 312 -6.35 -12.69 8.48
N HIS A 313 -6.21 -13.72 7.64
CA HIS A 313 -7.14 -14.86 7.63
C HIS A 313 -6.98 -15.77 8.86
N ARG A 314 -5.83 -15.72 9.54
CA ARG A 314 -5.63 -16.37 10.85
C ARG A 314 -6.20 -15.51 11.98
N LEU A 315 -5.97 -14.20 11.92
CA LEU A 315 -6.40 -13.25 12.94
C LEU A 315 -7.91 -12.95 12.91
N PHE A 316 -8.52 -13.01 11.72
CA PHE A 316 -9.95 -12.81 11.50
C PHE A 316 -10.49 -14.01 10.70
N PRO A 317 -10.84 -15.11 11.37
CA PRO A 317 -11.23 -16.35 10.69
C PRO A 317 -12.55 -16.23 9.92
N ASN A 318 -13.42 -15.28 10.29
CA ASN A 318 -14.76 -15.11 9.74
C ASN A 318 -14.90 -13.86 8.85
N VAL A 319 -13.84 -13.49 8.13
CA VAL A 319 -13.85 -12.35 7.19
C VAL A 319 -13.98 -12.83 5.76
N LYS A 320 -14.86 -12.21 4.96
CA LYS A 320 -14.97 -12.50 3.52
C LYS A 320 -13.94 -11.73 2.70
N TYR A 321 -13.84 -10.40 2.86
CA TYR A 321 -12.87 -9.57 2.15
C TYR A 321 -11.99 -8.74 3.10
N SER A 322 -10.72 -8.54 2.73
CA SER A 322 -9.84 -7.58 3.40
C SER A 322 -9.09 -6.68 2.43
N ILE A 323 -8.86 -5.46 2.87
CA ILE A 323 -7.93 -4.52 2.25
C ILE A 323 -6.81 -4.23 3.26
N TRP A 324 -5.61 -4.72 2.96
CA TRP A 324 -4.40 -4.30 3.66
C TRP A 324 -3.90 -2.97 3.10
N VAL A 325 -3.56 -2.04 3.99
CA VAL A 325 -2.93 -0.75 3.66
C VAL A 325 -1.71 -0.57 4.56
N ASP A 326 -0.52 -0.40 3.98
CA ASP A 326 0.70 -0.06 4.70
C ASP A 326 0.55 1.31 5.39
N ALA A 327 0.95 1.43 6.65
CA ALA A 327 0.67 2.61 7.47
C ALA A 327 1.26 3.92 6.95
N LYS A 328 2.28 3.88 6.09
CA LYS A 328 2.79 5.06 5.38
C LYS A 328 1.81 5.63 4.34
N LEU A 329 0.70 4.93 4.08
CA LEU A 329 -0.28 5.30 3.07
C LEU A 329 -1.57 5.77 3.71
N GLN A 330 -2.15 6.82 3.14
CA GLN A 330 -3.51 7.24 3.41
C GLN A 330 -4.45 6.63 2.39
N LEU A 331 -5.48 5.91 2.83
CA LEU A 331 -6.57 5.46 1.97
C LEU A 331 -7.46 6.65 1.59
N VAL A 332 -7.74 6.84 0.29
CA VAL A 332 -8.45 8.03 -0.21
C VAL A 332 -9.65 7.72 -1.12
N VAL A 333 -9.97 6.45 -1.31
CA VAL A 333 -11.13 5.96 -2.07
C VAL A 333 -11.87 4.94 -1.20
N ASP A 334 -13.20 4.88 -1.34
CA ASP A 334 -14.06 4.00 -0.56
C ASP A 334 -13.71 2.51 -0.77
N PRO A 335 -13.67 1.69 0.30
CA PRO A 335 -13.38 0.25 0.20
C PRO A 335 -14.26 -0.51 -0.78
N TYR A 336 -15.56 -0.20 -0.91
CA TYR A 336 -16.43 -0.92 -1.84
C TYR A 336 -16.05 -0.63 -3.29
N GLN A 337 -15.67 0.61 -3.60
CA GLN A 337 -15.18 0.98 -4.93
C GLN A 337 -13.87 0.26 -5.27
N ILE A 338 -12.99 0.07 -4.28
CA ILE A 338 -11.72 -0.66 -4.44
C ILE A 338 -11.98 -2.15 -4.70
N LEU A 339 -12.84 -2.78 -3.90
CA LEU A 339 -13.20 -4.19 -4.08
C LEU A 339 -13.87 -4.43 -5.43
N GLU A 340 -14.81 -3.57 -5.81
CA GLU A 340 -15.48 -3.66 -7.10
C GLU A 340 -14.46 -3.57 -8.25
N ARG A 341 -13.61 -2.54 -8.24
CA ARG A 341 -12.66 -2.29 -9.33
C ARG A 341 -11.61 -3.39 -9.50
N PHE A 342 -11.07 -3.92 -8.39
CA PHE A 342 -9.86 -4.75 -8.40
C PHE A 342 -10.09 -6.22 -8.07
N LEU A 343 -11.23 -6.61 -7.48
CA LEU A 343 -11.58 -8.02 -7.28
C LEU A 343 -12.81 -8.40 -8.11
N TRP A 344 -13.95 -7.75 -7.88
CA TRP A 344 -15.22 -8.22 -8.42
C TRP A 344 -15.29 -8.06 -9.94
N ARG A 345 -14.94 -6.89 -10.47
CA ARG A 345 -14.93 -6.62 -11.92
C ARG A 345 -13.92 -7.48 -12.68
N THR A 346 -12.80 -7.81 -12.05
CA THR A 346 -11.75 -8.62 -12.69
C THR A 346 -11.90 -10.11 -12.40
N ASN A 347 -13.01 -10.51 -11.75
CA ASN A 347 -13.30 -11.89 -11.38
C ASN A 347 -12.11 -12.57 -10.67
N SER A 348 -11.51 -11.88 -9.70
CA SER A 348 -10.26 -12.29 -9.03
C SER A 348 -10.45 -12.37 -7.51
N SER A 349 -9.77 -13.31 -6.86
CA SER A 349 -9.79 -13.47 -5.40
C SER A 349 -8.62 -12.79 -4.68
N LEU A 350 -7.60 -12.33 -5.42
CA LEU A 350 -6.50 -11.52 -4.88
C LEU A 350 -6.04 -10.50 -5.92
N ALA A 351 -5.82 -9.27 -5.47
CA ALA A 351 -5.27 -8.19 -6.28
C ALA A 351 -4.13 -7.46 -5.56
N ILE A 352 -3.07 -7.17 -6.31
CA ILE A 352 -1.87 -6.48 -5.82
C ILE A 352 -1.23 -5.73 -6.98
N SER A 353 -0.74 -4.52 -6.75
CA SER A 353 -0.09 -3.78 -7.83
C SER A 353 1.32 -4.31 -8.09
N LYS A 354 1.77 -4.27 -9.35
CA LYS A 354 3.19 -4.44 -9.68
C LYS A 354 4.03 -3.29 -9.13
N HIS A 355 5.30 -3.56 -8.85
CA HIS A 355 6.23 -2.53 -8.42
C HIS A 355 6.53 -1.53 -9.53
N TYR A 356 6.65 -0.24 -9.18
CA TYR A 356 6.62 0.88 -10.14
C TYR A 356 7.82 0.98 -11.09
N ARG A 357 8.90 0.24 -10.81
CA ARG A 357 10.16 0.34 -11.57
C ARG A 357 10.89 -0.98 -11.79
N ARG A 358 10.73 -1.92 -10.87
CA ARG A 358 11.48 -3.19 -10.82
C ARG A 358 10.44 -4.29 -10.93
N PHE A 359 10.62 -5.18 -11.90
CA PHE A 359 9.69 -6.26 -12.21
C PHE A 359 10.33 -7.64 -12.07
N ASP A 360 11.64 -7.67 -11.85
CA ASP A 360 12.46 -8.86 -11.72
C ASP A 360 13.01 -8.98 -10.28
N VAL A 361 12.91 -10.17 -9.69
CA VAL A 361 13.32 -10.45 -8.30
C VAL A 361 14.81 -10.20 -8.08
N PHE A 362 15.67 -10.54 -9.04
CA PHE A 362 17.11 -10.35 -8.94
C PHE A 362 17.46 -8.86 -8.95
N VAL A 363 16.78 -8.07 -9.78
CA VAL A 363 16.94 -6.60 -9.78
C VAL A 363 16.43 -6.00 -8.46
N GLU A 364 15.34 -6.51 -7.89
CA GLU A 364 14.86 -6.10 -6.56
C GLU A 364 15.86 -6.48 -5.46
N ALA A 365 16.48 -7.66 -5.52
CA ALA A 365 17.48 -8.09 -4.55
C ALA A 365 18.70 -7.16 -4.54
N GLU A 366 19.25 -6.83 -5.71
CA GLU A 366 20.35 -5.87 -5.83
C GLU A 366 19.96 -4.48 -5.30
N ALA A 367 18.72 -4.04 -5.58
CA ALA A 367 18.21 -2.78 -5.04
C ALA A 367 18.08 -2.79 -3.51
N ASN A 368 17.68 -3.92 -2.90
CA ASN A 368 17.64 -4.07 -1.45
C ASN A 368 19.04 -4.02 -0.83
N LYS A 369 20.02 -4.70 -1.43
CA LYS A 369 21.42 -4.65 -1.00
C LYS A 369 22.01 -3.25 -1.09
N ALA A 370 21.82 -2.59 -2.24
CA ALA A 370 22.31 -1.23 -2.45
C ALA A 370 21.69 -0.22 -1.47
N ALA A 371 20.41 -0.39 -1.13
CA ALA A 371 19.71 0.42 -0.14
C ALA A 371 19.99 0.01 1.32
N ARG A 372 20.83 -1.02 1.56
CA ARG A 372 21.13 -1.59 2.89
C ARG A 372 19.87 -1.92 3.69
N LYS A 373 18.88 -2.46 2.97
CA LYS A 373 17.55 -2.75 3.48
C LYS A 373 17.54 -4.02 4.34
N TYR A 374 18.43 -4.95 4.10
CA TYR A 374 18.64 -6.15 4.91
C TYR A 374 20.13 -6.52 4.81
N ASP A 375 20.58 -7.46 5.63
CA ASP A 375 21.92 -8.02 5.48
C ASP A 375 22.11 -8.62 4.07
N ASN A 376 23.24 -8.29 3.43
CA ASN A 376 23.49 -8.67 2.04
C ASN A 376 23.69 -10.18 1.90
N ALA A 377 24.40 -10.83 2.83
CA ALA A 377 24.66 -12.26 2.77
C ALA A 377 23.35 -13.06 2.91
N SER A 378 22.43 -12.58 3.75
CA SER A 378 21.09 -13.16 3.90
C SER A 378 20.24 -13.03 2.64
N ILE A 379 20.31 -11.88 1.93
CA ILE A 379 19.65 -11.70 0.64
C ILE A 379 20.25 -12.64 -0.42
N ASP A 380 21.58 -12.71 -0.48
CA ASP A 380 22.27 -13.57 -1.45
C ASP A 380 21.92 -15.04 -1.22
N TYR A 381 21.90 -15.50 0.04
CA TYR A 381 21.46 -16.85 0.39
C TYR A 381 20.03 -17.15 -0.08
N GLN A 382 19.08 -16.25 0.18
CA GLN A 382 17.68 -16.41 -0.25
C GLN A 382 17.57 -16.49 -1.78
N VAL A 383 18.25 -15.60 -2.50
CA VAL A 383 18.22 -15.54 -3.96
C VAL A 383 18.86 -16.78 -4.58
N GLU A 384 20.01 -17.22 -4.09
CA GLU A 384 20.68 -18.42 -4.59
C GLU A 384 19.87 -19.68 -4.29
N PHE A 385 19.17 -19.73 -3.15
CA PHE A 385 18.22 -20.80 -2.85
C PHE A 385 17.11 -20.85 -3.92
N TYR A 386 16.50 -19.71 -4.26
CA TYR A 386 15.45 -19.66 -5.28
C TYR A 386 15.94 -19.97 -6.69
N LYS A 387 17.16 -19.56 -7.06
CA LYS A 387 17.76 -19.94 -8.36
C LYS A 387 17.93 -21.45 -8.47
N LYS A 388 18.40 -22.11 -7.41
CA LYS A 388 18.54 -23.57 -7.37
C LYS A 388 17.20 -24.29 -7.50
N GLU A 389 16.11 -23.66 -7.05
CA GLU A 389 14.74 -24.15 -7.23
C GLU A 389 14.12 -23.80 -8.59
N GLY A 390 14.86 -23.16 -9.49
CA GLY A 390 14.39 -22.86 -10.85
C GLY A 390 13.80 -21.46 -11.04
N LEU A 391 13.93 -20.55 -10.08
CA LEU A 391 13.54 -19.14 -10.30
C LEU A 391 14.44 -18.54 -11.39
N THR A 392 13.81 -18.09 -12.48
CA THR A 392 14.47 -17.44 -13.63
C THR A 392 14.11 -15.96 -13.71
N PRO A 393 14.93 -15.14 -14.42
CA PRO A 393 14.63 -13.72 -14.61
C PRO A 393 13.24 -13.50 -15.19
N TYR A 394 12.62 -12.39 -14.82
CA TYR A 394 11.30 -12.04 -15.35
C TYR A 394 11.38 -11.85 -16.87
N THR A 395 10.45 -12.47 -17.58
CA THR A 395 10.25 -12.30 -19.03
C THR A 395 8.75 -12.29 -19.33
N ASP A 396 8.37 -11.77 -20.50
CA ASP A 396 6.97 -11.73 -20.94
C ASP A 396 6.35 -13.11 -21.17
N ALA A 397 7.14 -14.19 -21.10
CA ALA A 397 6.62 -15.55 -21.08
C ALA A 397 5.74 -15.84 -19.84
N LYS A 398 5.84 -15.03 -18.76
CA LYS A 398 5.04 -15.18 -17.53
C LYS A 398 3.66 -14.52 -17.60
N LEU A 399 3.31 -13.90 -18.74
CA LEU A 399 1.99 -13.32 -18.96
C LEU A 399 0.86 -14.33 -18.66
N PRO A 400 -0.30 -13.89 -18.12
CA PRO A 400 -0.72 -12.49 -17.95
C PRO A 400 -0.11 -11.79 -16.73
N ILE A 401 0.75 -12.44 -15.94
CA ILE A 401 1.40 -11.80 -14.80
C ILE A 401 2.55 -10.91 -15.29
N THR A 402 2.39 -9.60 -15.08
CA THR A 402 3.28 -8.58 -15.67
C THR A 402 4.51 -8.19 -14.82
N SER A 403 4.74 -8.90 -13.70
CA SER A 403 5.85 -8.63 -12.77
C SER A 403 6.04 -9.77 -11.77
N ASP A 404 7.30 -10.07 -11.43
CA ASP A 404 7.64 -10.91 -10.27
C ASP A 404 7.68 -10.13 -8.95
N VAL A 405 7.78 -8.80 -9.03
CA VAL A 405 7.92 -7.94 -7.87
C VAL A 405 6.64 -7.15 -7.64
N PRO A 406 5.90 -7.40 -6.55
CA PRO A 406 4.74 -6.62 -6.20
C PRO A 406 5.15 -5.34 -5.46
N GLU A 407 4.31 -4.32 -5.53
CA GLU A 407 4.27 -3.25 -4.54
C GLU A 407 3.25 -3.64 -3.47
N GLY A 408 3.70 -4.45 -2.51
CA GLY A 408 2.83 -5.02 -1.48
C GLY A 408 2.38 -4.02 -0.40
N CYS A 409 2.48 -2.72 -0.62
CA CYS A 409 1.95 -1.75 0.35
C CYS A 409 0.42 -1.66 0.35
N THR A 410 -0.25 -2.31 -0.60
CA THR A 410 -1.69 -2.57 -0.58
C THR A 410 -1.98 -3.99 -1.07
N ILE A 411 -2.84 -4.72 -0.39
CA ILE A 411 -3.29 -6.06 -0.82
C ILE A 411 -4.81 -6.11 -0.68
N ILE A 412 -5.50 -6.51 -1.74
CA ILE A 412 -6.96 -6.62 -1.76
C ILE A 412 -7.25 -8.11 -1.93
N ARG A 413 -8.03 -8.71 -1.03
CA ARG A 413 -8.18 -10.17 -0.97
C ARG A 413 -9.59 -10.57 -0.58
N GLU A 414 -10.11 -11.57 -1.27
CA GLU A 414 -11.16 -12.44 -0.73
C GLU A 414 -10.53 -13.64 -0.02
N HIS A 415 -11.03 -13.96 1.16
CA HIS A 415 -10.54 -15.03 2.00
C HIS A 415 -11.20 -16.36 1.61
N ILE A 416 -10.56 -17.07 0.69
CA ILE A 416 -10.93 -18.42 0.27
C ILE A 416 -9.74 -19.36 0.51
N PRO A 417 -9.93 -20.69 0.54
CA PRO A 417 -8.85 -21.61 0.87
C PRO A 417 -7.55 -21.39 0.07
N ILE A 418 -7.63 -21.21 -1.26
CA ILE A 418 -6.42 -21.00 -2.08
C ILE A 418 -5.68 -19.67 -1.77
N THR A 419 -6.41 -18.59 -1.51
CA THR A 419 -5.79 -17.27 -1.22
C THR A 419 -5.22 -17.25 0.19
N ASN A 420 -5.87 -17.94 1.13
CA ASN A 420 -5.36 -18.15 2.47
C ASN A 420 -4.05 -18.95 2.43
N LEU A 421 -4.04 -20.09 1.72
CA LEU A 421 -2.84 -20.90 1.51
C LEU A 421 -1.72 -20.08 0.87
N PHE A 422 -2.00 -19.33 -0.20
CA PHE A 422 -1.01 -18.47 -0.85
C PHE A 422 -0.35 -17.51 0.14
N THR A 423 -1.13 -16.83 0.97
CA THR A 423 -0.57 -15.92 1.97
C THR A 423 0.13 -16.62 3.14
N CYS A 424 -0.26 -17.85 3.47
CA CYS A 424 0.48 -18.69 4.42
C CYS A 424 1.87 -19.04 3.88
N VAL A 425 1.96 -19.61 2.68
CA VAL A 425 3.25 -20.00 2.12
C VAL A 425 4.12 -18.77 1.84
N TRP A 426 3.52 -17.64 1.44
CA TRP A 426 4.26 -16.38 1.29
C TRP A 426 4.81 -15.87 2.63
N PHE A 427 4.03 -15.96 3.72
CA PHE A 427 4.53 -15.64 5.06
C PHE A 427 5.63 -16.60 5.51
N ASN A 428 5.49 -17.90 5.25
CA ASN A 428 6.49 -18.90 5.61
C ASN A 428 7.85 -18.64 4.93
N GLU A 429 7.86 -18.15 3.68
CA GLU A 429 9.09 -17.71 3.03
C GLU A 429 9.72 -16.49 3.72
N VAL A 430 8.90 -15.53 4.15
CA VAL A 430 9.33 -14.34 4.89
C VAL A 430 9.92 -14.71 6.25
N ASP A 431 9.28 -15.65 6.96
CA ASP A 431 9.74 -16.15 8.25
C ASP A 431 11.05 -16.95 8.08
N ARG A 432 11.13 -17.79 7.04
CA ARG A 432 12.31 -18.61 6.74
C ARG A 432 13.54 -17.79 6.38
N PHE A 433 13.38 -16.80 5.52
CA PHE A 433 14.50 -16.07 4.92
C PHE A 433 14.58 -14.64 5.48
N THR A 434 14.16 -13.65 4.69
CA THR A 434 14.28 -12.23 5.03
C THR A 434 12.90 -11.58 5.16
N SER A 435 12.83 -10.46 5.88
CA SER A 435 11.60 -9.67 6.00
C SER A 435 11.20 -8.93 4.70
N ARG A 436 11.90 -9.19 3.59
CA ARG A 436 11.65 -8.63 2.25
C ARG A 436 10.71 -9.53 1.46
N ASP A 437 9.43 -9.41 1.79
CA ASP A 437 8.31 -10.08 1.12
C ASP A 437 8.27 -9.94 -0.41
N GLN A 438 8.81 -8.86 -0.95
CA GLN A 438 8.95 -8.69 -2.40
C GLN A 438 9.83 -9.76 -3.07
N LEU A 439 10.81 -10.32 -2.33
CA LEU A 439 11.74 -11.33 -2.86
C LEU A 439 11.11 -12.73 -2.91
N SER A 440 10.19 -13.03 -2.00
CA SER A 440 9.54 -14.34 -1.92
C SER A 440 8.22 -14.45 -2.69
N PHE A 441 7.63 -13.33 -3.08
CA PHE A 441 6.31 -13.30 -3.74
C PHE A 441 6.26 -14.17 -5.00
N ALA A 442 7.23 -14.02 -5.90
CA ALA A 442 7.24 -14.74 -7.17
C ALA A 442 7.32 -16.26 -6.97
N VAL A 443 8.14 -16.71 -6.02
CA VAL A 443 8.30 -18.13 -5.69
C VAL A 443 7.02 -18.72 -5.13
N ALA A 444 6.40 -18.03 -4.16
CA ALA A 444 5.13 -18.46 -3.58
C ALA A 444 4.02 -18.52 -4.63
N ARG A 445 3.97 -17.52 -5.52
CA ARG A 445 2.98 -17.44 -6.60
C ARG A 445 3.19 -18.54 -7.64
N ASP A 446 4.40 -18.63 -8.19
CA ASP A 446 4.69 -19.52 -9.33
C ASP A 446 4.48 -20.98 -8.94
N LYS A 447 4.93 -21.40 -7.76
CA LYS A 447 4.72 -22.76 -7.26
C LYS A 447 3.23 -23.12 -7.06
N ILE A 448 2.37 -22.17 -6.67
CA ILE A 448 0.91 -22.42 -6.61
C ILE A 448 0.31 -22.49 -8.03
N ARG A 449 0.69 -21.56 -8.91
CA ARG A 449 0.18 -21.50 -10.29
C ARG A 449 0.55 -22.71 -11.14
N GLU A 450 1.68 -23.35 -10.85
CA GLU A 450 2.08 -24.61 -11.47
C GLU A 450 1.16 -25.78 -11.12
N LYS A 451 0.38 -25.66 -10.04
CA LYS A 451 -0.42 -26.76 -9.46
C LYS A 451 -1.92 -26.57 -9.65
N VAL A 452 -2.38 -25.32 -9.70
CA VAL A 452 -3.79 -24.99 -9.85
C VAL A 452 -4.00 -23.84 -10.83
N GLU A 453 -5.13 -23.86 -11.54
CA GLU A 453 -5.57 -22.75 -12.37
C GLU A 453 -6.08 -21.61 -11.49
N TRP A 454 -5.13 -20.87 -10.91
CA TRP A 454 -5.37 -19.68 -10.12
C TRP A 454 -4.45 -18.56 -10.58
N SER A 455 -4.93 -17.32 -10.53
CA SER A 455 -4.15 -16.16 -10.91
C SER A 455 -4.46 -14.98 -10.00
N ILE A 456 -3.53 -14.04 -9.96
CA ILE A 456 -3.62 -12.80 -9.19
C ILE A 456 -3.90 -11.67 -10.16
N ASN A 457 -4.80 -10.76 -9.80
CA ASN A 457 -4.94 -9.50 -10.52
C ASN A 457 -3.74 -8.59 -10.20
N MET A 458 -2.74 -8.61 -11.08
CA MET A 458 -1.53 -7.79 -10.99
C MET A 458 -1.74 -6.44 -11.70
N PHE A 459 -2.34 -5.48 -11.00
CA PHE A 459 -2.70 -4.16 -11.58
C PHE A 459 -1.54 -3.16 -11.56
N LEU A 460 -1.71 -1.98 -12.18
CA LEU A 460 -0.63 -1.00 -12.30
C LEU A 460 -0.41 -0.22 -11.00
N ASP A 461 0.85 0.09 -10.66
CA ASP A 461 1.17 0.97 -9.52
C ASP A 461 0.51 2.36 -9.62
N CYS A 462 0.28 2.86 -10.85
CA CYS A 462 -0.41 4.14 -11.03
C CYS A 462 -1.88 4.06 -10.61
N GLU A 463 -2.54 2.90 -10.74
CA GLU A 463 -3.91 2.70 -10.25
C GLU A 463 -3.90 2.60 -8.72
N ARG A 464 -2.89 1.94 -8.14
CA ARG A 464 -2.68 1.96 -6.68
C ARG A 464 -2.59 3.37 -6.13
N ARG A 465 -1.73 4.21 -6.73
CA ARG A 465 -1.56 5.63 -6.33
C ARG A 465 -2.82 6.46 -6.47
N ASN A 466 -3.82 5.97 -7.20
CA ASN A 466 -5.12 6.63 -7.30
C ASN A 466 -5.91 6.48 -5.98
N PHE A 467 -5.97 5.27 -5.41
CA PHE A 467 -6.74 5.00 -4.19
C PHE A 467 -5.95 5.11 -2.87
N VAL A 468 -4.62 5.19 -2.93
CA VAL A 468 -3.77 5.49 -1.76
C VAL A 468 -2.78 6.61 -2.03
N LYS A 469 -2.66 7.53 -1.07
CA LYS A 469 -1.63 8.60 -1.08
C LYS A 469 -0.48 8.22 -0.17
N GLN A 470 0.72 8.23 -0.72
CA GLN A 470 1.92 7.99 0.07
C GLN A 470 2.29 9.24 0.86
N VAL A 471 2.32 9.10 2.18
CA VAL A 471 2.89 10.07 3.10
C VAL A 471 4.32 9.62 3.43
N TYR A 472 5.20 10.57 3.77
CA TYR A 472 6.58 10.23 4.12
C TYR A 472 6.63 9.48 5.47
N HIS A 473 7.60 8.58 5.61
CA HIS A 473 7.90 7.93 6.87
C HIS A 473 8.20 8.97 7.97
N ARG A 474 7.94 8.59 9.23
CA ARG A 474 8.04 9.51 10.38
C ARG A 474 9.43 10.12 10.51
N ASP A 475 10.48 9.34 10.31
CA ASP A 475 11.89 9.78 10.33
C ASP A 475 12.18 10.82 9.25
N VAL A 476 11.65 10.64 8.04
CA VAL A 476 11.78 11.59 6.95
C VAL A 476 11.03 12.88 7.28
N LEU A 477 9.79 12.80 7.79
CA LEU A 477 9.00 13.95 8.20
C LEU A 477 9.70 14.76 9.31
N MET A 478 10.30 14.09 10.29
CA MET A 478 11.04 14.74 11.38
C MET A 478 12.32 15.43 10.90
N ASN A 479 12.91 14.96 9.80
CA ASN A 479 14.12 15.53 9.21
C ASN A 479 13.83 16.56 8.09
N MET A 480 12.58 16.71 7.66
CA MET A 480 12.19 17.75 6.72
C MET A 480 12.24 19.12 7.39
N LYS A 481 12.91 20.09 6.74
CA LYS A 481 12.80 21.48 7.16
C LYS A 481 11.32 21.87 7.12
N PRO A 482 10.78 22.52 8.16
CA PRO A 482 9.40 23.00 8.11
C PRO A 482 9.23 23.84 6.84
N PRO A 483 8.07 23.74 6.16
CA PRO A 483 7.81 24.59 5.02
C PRO A 483 8.08 26.03 5.45
N ARG A 484 8.91 26.75 4.68
CA ARG A 484 9.11 28.18 4.90
C ARG A 484 7.70 28.75 4.99
N ALA A 485 7.36 29.34 6.14
CA ALA A 485 6.16 30.14 6.27
C ALA A 485 6.15 31.00 5.01
N SER A 486 5.14 30.82 4.16
CA SER A 486 4.95 31.75 3.07
C SER A 486 4.85 33.08 3.77
N SER A 487 5.88 33.92 3.67
CA SER A 487 5.74 35.33 3.94
C SER A 487 4.45 35.69 3.24
N SER A 488 3.47 36.11 4.03
CA SER A 488 2.22 36.69 3.57
C SER A 488 2.51 37.37 2.25
N LYS A 489 1.83 36.96 1.18
CA LYS A 489 1.81 37.75 -0.04
C LYS A 489 1.38 39.13 0.44
N VAL A 490 2.34 40.04 0.53
CA VAL A 490 2.08 41.46 0.68
C VAL A 490 1.18 41.76 -0.51
N LEU A 491 -0.08 42.05 -0.23
CA LEU A 491 -1.00 42.52 -1.23
C LEU A 491 -0.31 43.69 -1.94
N PRO A 492 -0.23 43.73 -3.28
CA PRO A 492 0.21 44.91 -3.97
C PRO A 492 -0.64 46.10 -3.51
N GLU A 493 0.04 47.15 -3.09
CA GLU A 493 -0.56 48.42 -2.68
C GLU A 493 -1.47 48.94 -3.81
N PRO A 494 -2.69 49.45 -3.53
CA PRO A 494 -3.58 49.92 -4.57
C PRO A 494 -2.93 51.08 -5.35
N LEU A 495 -2.98 50.99 -6.67
CA LEU A 495 -2.51 52.04 -7.58
C LEU A 495 -3.19 53.38 -7.24
N PRO A 496 -2.45 54.51 -7.20
CA PRO A 496 -3.03 55.81 -6.94
C PRO A 496 -3.93 56.25 -8.10
N LEU A 497 -5.17 56.63 -7.77
CA LEU A 497 -6.16 57.21 -8.69
C LEU A 497 -5.65 58.55 -9.28
N PRO A 498 -5.95 58.86 -10.56
CA PRO A 498 -5.49 60.10 -11.18
C PRO A 498 -6.15 61.35 -10.57
N ARG A 499 -5.31 62.34 -10.26
CA ARG A 499 -5.71 63.70 -9.86
C ARG A 499 -6.49 64.41 -10.98
N GLY A 500 -7.78 64.64 -10.75
CA GLY A 500 -8.57 65.68 -11.43
C GLY A 500 -8.40 67.03 -10.74
N LYS A 501 -8.25 68.09 -11.54
CA LYS A 501 -7.89 69.46 -11.14
C LYS A 501 -9.02 70.21 -10.39
N SER A 502 -8.53 71.14 -9.57
CA SER A 502 -9.16 72.09 -8.66
C SER A 502 -10.11 73.13 -9.30
N VAL A 503 -10.97 73.71 -8.47
CA VAL A 503 -11.25 75.16 -8.19
C VAL A 503 -12.65 75.19 -7.53
N GLY A 504 -12.97 75.86 -6.43
CA GLY A 504 -12.33 76.82 -5.53
C GLY A 504 -13.44 77.39 -4.61
N GLY A 505 -13.12 78.00 -3.47
CA GLY A 505 -14.09 78.80 -2.71
C GLY A 505 -13.91 78.84 -1.19
N ARG A 506 -13.55 80.02 -0.68
CA ARG A 506 -13.27 80.42 0.72
C ARG A 506 -14.46 80.32 1.68
N ALA A 507 -14.20 80.13 3.00
CA ALA A 507 -14.25 81.17 4.05
C ALA A 507 -14.41 80.61 5.50
N ASN A 508 -14.15 81.50 6.46
CA ASN A 508 -13.71 81.33 7.86
C ASN A 508 -14.79 81.15 8.96
N THR A 509 -14.27 80.91 10.18
CA THR A 509 -14.79 81.19 11.57
C THR A 509 -15.48 80.01 12.29
N GLY A 510 -15.30 79.72 13.59
CA GLY A 510 -14.52 80.31 14.68
C GLY A 510 -14.72 79.55 16.03
N LYS A 511 -13.70 79.61 16.90
CA LYS A 511 -13.60 79.47 18.38
C LYS A 511 -14.76 78.85 19.22
N LYS A 512 -14.40 77.94 20.16
CA LYS A 512 -14.35 78.20 21.64
C LYS A 512 -13.87 76.97 22.45
N SER A 513 -12.93 77.21 23.38
CA SER A 513 -12.49 76.35 24.50
C SER A 513 -13.24 76.77 25.81
N PRO A 514 -12.87 76.44 27.08
CA PRO A 514 -11.91 75.46 27.66
C PRO A 514 -12.35 74.75 29.01
N GLY A 515 -11.50 73.83 29.52
CA GLY A 515 -11.23 73.57 30.97
C GLY A 515 -12.22 72.68 31.75
N GLN A 516 -11.90 71.93 32.82
CA GLN A 516 -10.71 71.77 33.66
C GLN A 516 -10.89 70.52 34.57
N ARG A 517 -9.76 69.88 34.96
CA ARG A 517 -9.38 69.19 36.24
C ARG A 517 -10.50 68.76 37.22
N GLY A 518 -10.50 67.61 37.91
CA GLY A 518 -9.51 66.54 38.13
C GLY A 518 -9.81 65.76 39.45
N LYS A 519 -9.14 64.60 39.60
CA LYS A 519 -8.72 63.90 40.84
C LYS A 519 -9.73 63.27 41.86
N ARG A 520 -9.50 61.95 42.03
CA ARG A 520 -9.27 61.15 43.28
C ARG A 520 -10.44 60.51 44.07
N ARG A 521 -10.50 59.17 43.92
CA ARG A 521 -10.22 58.08 44.91
C ARG A 521 -11.09 57.85 46.18
N HIS A 522 -11.35 56.54 46.39
CA HIS A 522 -11.82 55.77 47.57
C HIS A 522 -13.33 55.89 47.85
N ARG A 523 -14.09 54.83 48.19
CA ARG A 523 -13.83 53.74 49.17
C ARG A 523 -14.81 52.57 48.95
N LYS A 524 -14.35 51.38 49.35
CA LYS A 524 -15.06 50.09 49.38
C LYS A 524 -15.88 49.98 50.67
N VAL A 525 -17.10 49.43 50.62
CA VAL A 525 -17.78 48.79 51.76
C VAL A 525 -18.58 47.59 51.23
N SER A 526 -18.32 46.42 51.82
CA SER A 526 -19.17 45.24 51.76
C SER A 526 -19.84 45.08 53.13
N ALA A 527 -21.06 44.53 53.17
CA ALA A 527 -21.41 43.35 53.97
C ALA A 527 -22.93 43.26 54.21
N GLY A 528 -23.43 42.02 54.25
CA GLY A 528 -24.49 41.63 55.18
C GLY A 528 -25.73 41.02 54.53
N GLY A 529 -25.81 39.69 54.55
CA GLY A 529 -26.95 38.90 54.06
C GLY A 529 -27.86 38.35 55.16
N ARG A 530 -28.27 37.07 54.96
CA ARG A 530 -29.14 36.16 55.76
C ARG A 530 -30.65 36.25 55.42
N ASN A 531 -31.45 35.18 55.48
CA ASN A 531 -31.27 33.73 55.67
C ASN A 531 -32.62 33.01 55.39
N MET A 532 -32.51 31.73 55.01
CA MET A 532 -33.33 30.56 55.41
C MET A 532 -34.87 30.61 55.37
N ARG A 533 -35.46 29.70 54.60
CA ARG A 533 -35.81 28.34 55.09
C ARG A 533 -35.64 27.32 53.98
#